data_AF-A0A1S8X8Y1-F1
#
_entry.id   AF-A0A1S8X8Y1-F1
#
_cell.length_a   1.000
_cell.length_b   1.000
_cell.length_c   1.000
_cell.angle_alpha   90.00
_cell.angle_beta   90.00
_cell.angle_gamma   90.00
#
_symmetry.space_group_name_H-M   'P 1'
#
loop_
_entity.id
_entity.type
_entity.pdbx_description
1 polymer ?
#
loop_
_entity_poly.entity_id
_entity_poly.type
_entity_poly.pdbx_seq_one_letter_code
_entity_poly.pdbx_strand_id
1 'polypeptide(L)' 'MISSTAHFSGKFGEVKRCEEIRTGSAFAAKFVPIAHKDDWESVQNEVAIMNKLRHPRLIQLYDAYAVKSEVVLVLEFQHE' A
#
# COMPACT_ATOMS: atom_id res chain seq x y z
N MET A 1 -8.49 -11.01 3.99
CA MET A 1 -9.06 -11.08 2.63
C MET A 1 -9.61 -9.71 2.33
N ILE A 2 -9.03 -9.07 1.32
CA ILE A 2 -9.27 -7.67 0.95
C ILE A 2 -10.34 -7.69 -0.16
N SER A 3 -11.49 -7.04 0.07
CA SER A 3 -12.53 -6.83 -0.96
C SER A 3 -12.27 -5.51 -1.69
N SER A 4 -12.17 -5.52 -3.02
CA SER A 4 -11.77 -4.37 -3.86
C SER A 4 -12.98 -3.67 -4.47
N THR A 5 -13.14 -2.36 -4.27
CA THR A 5 -14.29 -1.57 -4.77
C THR A 5 -13.95 -0.41 -5.72
N ALA A 6 -12.68 -0.01 -5.86
CA ALA A 6 -12.26 1.08 -6.75
C ALA A 6 -10.89 0.81 -7.37
N HIS A 7 -10.67 1.23 -8.62
CA HIS A 7 -9.47 0.96 -9.42
C HIS A 7 -8.81 2.28 -9.85
N PHE A 8 -7.58 2.54 -9.39
CA PHE A 8 -6.75 3.63 -9.86
C PHE A 8 -5.41 3.07 -10.36
N SER A 9 -5.09 3.27 -11.63
CA SER A 9 -3.78 2.97 -12.20
C SER A 9 -2.96 4.24 -12.33
N GLY A 10 -1.82 4.30 -11.65
CA GLY A 10 -0.85 5.39 -11.75
C GLY A 10 0.53 4.87 -12.17
N LYS A 11 1.47 5.79 -12.42
CA LYS A 11 2.87 5.47 -12.75
C LYS A 11 3.56 4.59 -11.68
N PHE A 12 3.02 4.54 -10.46
CA PHE A 12 3.61 3.87 -9.30
C PHE A 12 2.89 2.58 -8.88
N GLY A 13 2.01 2.03 -9.72
CA GLY A 13 1.27 0.80 -9.44
C GLY A 13 -0.25 0.99 -9.36
N GLU A 14 -0.94 -0.12 -9.10
CA GLU A 14 -2.40 -0.18 -8.98
C GLU A 14 -2.81 0.08 -7.53
N VAL A 15 -3.80 0.93 -7.26
CA VAL A 15 -4.36 1.14 -5.92
C VAL A 15 -5.81 0.70 -5.87
N LYS A 16 -6.15 -0.12 -4.86
CA LYS A 16 -7.49 -0.63 -4.60
C LYS A 16 -7.95 -0.25 -3.21
N ARG A 17 -9.18 0.24 -3.06
CA ARG A 17 -9.81 0.34 -1.73
C ARG A 17 -10.03 -1.07 -1.19
N CYS A 18 -9.69 -1.29 0.08
CA CYS A 18 -9.82 -2.56 0.77
C CYS A 18 -10.43 -2.40 2.16
N GLU A 19 -10.84 -3.52 2.75
CA GLU A 19 -11.41 -3.56 4.10
C GLU A 19 -10.74 -4.66 4.91
N GLU A 20 -10.40 -4.36 6.16
CA GLU A 20 -9.91 -5.37 7.10
C GLU A 20 -11.08 -6.14 7.70
N ILE A 21 -11.23 -7.42 7.34
CA ILE A 21 -12.38 -8.25 7.76
C ILE A 21 -12.63 -8.23 9.28
N ARG A 22 -11.56 -8.21 10.08
CA ARG A 22 -11.68 -8.31 11.54
C ARG A 22 -12.31 -7.06 12.16
N THR A 23 -12.07 -5.90 11.58
CA THR A 23 -12.45 -4.61 12.17
C THR A 23 -13.50 -3.87 11.32
N GLY A 24 -13.66 -4.22 10.05
CA GLY A 24 -14.45 -3.47 9.08
C GLY A 24 -13.81 -2.15 8.65
N SER A 25 -12.55 -1.91 9.03
CA SER A 25 -11.87 -0.64 8.73
C SER A 25 -11.47 -0.56 7.26
N ALA A 26 -11.72 0.60 6.64
CA ALA A 26 -11.36 0.85 5.26
C ALA A 26 -9.88 1.25 5.12
N PHE A 27 -9.22 0.71 4.10
CA PHE A 27 -7.82 0.94 3.78
C PHE A 27 -7.64 1.11 2.26
N ALA A 28 -6.45 1.51 1.84
CA ALA A 28 -6.02 1.48 0.45
C ALA A 28 -4.87 0.47 0.30
N ALA A 29 -4.96 -0.43 -0.66
CA ALA A 29 -3.92 -1.38 -1.02
C ALA A 29 -3.25 -0.95 -2.32
N LYS A 30 -1.96 -0.59 -2.28
CA LYS A 30 -1.13 -0.26 -3.44
C LYS A 30 -0.28 -1.48 -3.84
N PHE A 31 -0.45 -1.94 -5.06
CA PHE A 31 0.24 -3.08 -5.66
C PHE A 31 1.40 -2.57 -6.50
N VAL A 32 2.62 -2.94 -6.09
CA VAL A 32 3.86 -2.52 -6.75
C VAL A 32 4.52 -3.77 -7.34
N PRO A 33 4.56 -3.91 -8.67
CA PRO A 33 5.26 -5.03 -9.30
C PRO A 33 6.77 -4.90 -9.10
N ILE A 34 7.41 -6.04 -8.83
CA ILE A 34 8.85 -6.20 -8.68
C ILE A 34 9.33 -7.05 -9.86
N ALA A 35 9.81 -6.39 -10.92
CA ALA A 35 10.35 -7.07 -12.10
C ALA A 35 11.86 -7.28 -11.98
N HIS A 36 12.55 -6.34 -11.32
CA HIS A 36 14.00 -6.34 -11.16
C HIS A 36 14.40 -6.11 -9.69
N LYS A 37 15.67 -6.39 -9.38
CA LYS A 37 16.23 -6.18 -8.04
C LYS A 37 16.18 -4.71 -7.62
N ASP A 38 16.30 -3.79 -8.56
CA ASP A 38 16.26 -2.34 -8.30
C ASP A 38 14.85 -1.88 -7.90
N ASP A 39 13.80 -2.53 -8.42
CA ASP A 39 12.41 -2.27 -8.01
C ASP A 39 12.20 -2.64 -6.54
N TRP A 40 12.81 -3.75 -6.10
CA TRP A 40 12.78 -4.18 -4.71
C TRP A 40 13.44 -3.17 -3.78
N GLU A 41 14.62 -2.65 -4.15
CA GLU A 41 15.31 -1.62 -3.37
C GLU A 41 14.50 -0.31 -3.32
N SER A 42 13.89 0.08 -4.45
CA SER A 42 13.00 1.24 -4.49
C SER A 42 11.79 1.09 -3.57
N VAL A 43 11.16 -0.08 -3.53
CA VAL A 43 10.04 -0.36 -2.62
C VAL A 43 10.49 -0.38 -1.16
N GLN A 44 11.64 -0.97 -0.86
CA GLN A 44 12.21 -0.92 0.48
C GLN A 44 12.47 0.52 0.94
N ASN A 45 12.98 1.36 0.05
CA ASN A 45 13.18 2.78 0.34
C ASN A 45 11.85 3.50 0.59
N GLU A 46 10.82 3.24 -0.23
CA GLU A 46 9.48 3.81 -0.05
C GLU A 46 8.89 3.41 1.33
N VAL A 47 8.97 2.13 1.70
CA VAL A 47 8.55 1.62 3.02
C VAL A 47 9.35 2.27 4.15
N ALA A 48 10.67 2.40 4.00
CA ALA A 48 11.53 3.02 5.01
C ALA A 48 11.22 4.50 5.21
N ILE A 49 10.91 5.23 4.13
CA ILE A 49 10.48 6.64 4.19
C ILE A 49 9.13 6.73 4.90
N MET A 50 8.15 5.91 4.51
CA MET A 50 6.82 5.92 5.12
C MET A 50 6.86 5.56 6.61
N ASN A 51 7.68 4.59 7.02
CA ASN A 51 7.87 4.24 8.43
C ASN A 51 8.46 5.38 9.28
N LYS A 52 9.24 6.28 8.68
CA LYS A 52 9.81 7.45 9.36
C LYS A 52 8.85 8.64 9.41
N LEU A 53 7.88 8.70 8.50
CA LEU A 53 6.93 9.81 8.37
C LEU A 53 5.68 9.58 9.23
N ARG A 54 5.84 9.65 10.55
CA ARG A 54 4.71 9.66 11.48
C ARG A 54 4.20 11.08 11.71
N HIS A 55 3.13 11.45 11.03
CA HIS A 55 2.48 12.75 11.23
C HIS A 55 0.95 12.61 11.10
N PRO A 56 0.15 13.24 11.98
CA PRO A 56 -1.33 13.19 11.95
C PRO A 56 -2.01 13.68 10.65
N ARG A 57 -1.25 14.15 9.66
CA ARG A 57 -1.75 14.73 8.40
C ARG A 57 -1.17 14.03 7.16
N LEU A 58 -0.41 12.95 7.37
CA LEU A 58 0.16 12.15 6.30
C LEU A 58 -0.46 10.78 6.36
N ILE A 59 -0.79 10.22 5.18
CA ILE A 59 -1.24 8.84 5.04
C ILE A 59 -0.17 7.93 5.64
N GLN A 60 -0.55 7.10 6.61
CA GLN A 60 0.36 6.17 7.26
C GLN A 60 0.32 4.79 6.58
N LEU A 61 1.46 4.11 6.59
CA LEU A 61 1.57 2.70 6.25
C LEU A 61 1.04 1.87 7.43
N TYR A 62 -0.01 1.09 7.18
CA TYR A 62 -0.57 0.15 8.15
C TYR A 62 0.20 -1.18 8.14
N ASP A 63 0.41 -1.74 6.95
CA ASP A 63 1.15 -3.00 6.76
C ASP A 63 1.72 -3.10 5.34
N ALA A 64 2.68 -4.01 5.12
CA ALA A 64 3.25 -4.30 3.81
C ALA A 64 3.50 -5.80 3.63
N TYR A 65 3.04 -6.35 2.51
CA TYR A 65 3.16 -7.78 2.20
C TYR A 65 3.89 -7.98 0.87
N ALA A 66 4.86 -8.90 0.84
CA ALA A 66 5.45 -9.36 -0.42
C ALA A 66 4.73 -10.63 -0.89
N VAL A 67 4.24 -10.63 -2.13
CA VAL A 67 3.54 -11.76 -2.74
C VAL A 67 4.11 -12.02 -4.13
N LYS A 68 4.80 -13.15 -4.29
CA LYS A 68 5.44 -13.58 -5.55
C LYS A 68 6.37 -12.51 -6.15
N SER A 69 5.86 -11.72 -7.08
CA SER A 69 6.58 -10.69 -7.85
C SER A 69 5.96 -9.32 -7.64
N GLU A 70 5.21 -9.12 -6.55
CA GLU A 70 4.56 -7.85 -6.21
C GLU A 70 4.69 -7.59 -4.71
N VAL A 71 4.74 -6.32 -4.35
CA VAL A 71 4.60 -5.86 -2.97
C VAL A 71 3.29 -5.11 -2.84
N VAL A 72 2.51 -5.46 -1.84
CA VAL A 72 1.24 -4.83 -1.49
C VAL A 72 1.46 -3.96 -0.26
N LEU A 73 1.27 -2.65 -0.41
CA LEU A 73 1.34 -1.68 0.67
C LEU A 73 -0.08 -1.36 1.13
N VAL A 74 -0.40 -1.60 2.39
CA VAL A 74 -1.69 -1.25 3.01
C VAL A 74 -1.54 0.09 3.70
N LEU A 75 -2.31 1.06 3.24
CA LEU A 75 -2.27 2.46 3.64
C LEU A 75 -3.59 2.83 4.31
N GLU A 76 -3.53 3.76 5.27
CA GLU A 76 -4.73 4.36 5.84
C GLU A 76 -5.59 5.01 4.76
N PHE A 77 -6.89 4.74 4.79
CA PHE A 77 -7.86 5.39 3.91
C PHE A 77 -8.39 6.64 4.61
N GLN A 78 -7.88 7.82 4.25
CA GLN A 78 -8.43 9.08 4.74
C GLN A 78 -9.69 9.43 3.96
N HIS A 79 -10.82 9.41 4.65
CA HIS A 79 -12.07 9.99 4.18
C HIS A 79 -12.02 11.49 4.50
N GLU A 80 -12.21 12.36 3.50
CA GLU A 80 -12.55 13.76 3.77
C GLU A 80 -13.88 13.88 4.52
#